data_AF-A0A450S8V8-F1
#
_entry.id   AF-A0A450S8V8-F1
#
_cell.length_a   1.000
_cell.length_b   1.000
_cell.length_c   1.000
_cell.angle_alpha   90.00
_cell.angle_beta   90.00
_cell.angle_gamma   90.00
#
_symmetry.space_group_name_H-M   'P 1'
#
loop_
_entity.id
_entity.type
_entity.pdbx_description
1 polymer ?
#
loop_
_entity_poly.entity_id
_entity_poly.type
_entity_poly.pdbx_seq_one_letter_code
_entity_poly.pdbx_strand_id
1 'polypeptide(L)' 'MMIPVKKPKFVVEEGKRVAVILDIAEYEQMIELLEEVEDLAMLQEIRKKPLQFRPLSEFLDEYHPSV' A
#
# COMPACT_ATOMS: atom_id res chain seq x y z
N MET A 1 2.10 8.18 -10.55
CA MET A 1 3.17 9.15 -10.92
C MET A 1 4.42 8.34 -11.25
N MET A 2 5.16 8.65 -12.32
CA MET A 2 6.39 7.89 -12.66
C MET A 2 7.49 8.24 -11.65
N ILE A 3 8.01 7.25 -10.92
CA ILE A 3 9.23 7.41 -10.12
C ILE A 3 10.36 7.73 -11.12
N PRO A 4 10.99 8.92 -11.07
CA PRO A 4 12.15 9.17 -11.90
C PRO A 4 13.24 8.20 -11.46
N VAL A 5 13.64 7.28 -12.34
CA VAL A 5 14.66 6.26 -12.03
C VAL A 5 16.01 6.96 -11.91
N LYS A 6 16.31 7.49 -10.72
CA LYS A 6 17.66 7.92 -10.36
C LYS A 6 18.52 6.68 -10.17
N LYS A 7 19.82 6.80 -10.47
CA LYS A 7 20.75 5.72 -10.16
C LYS A 7 20.82 5.55 -8.64
N PRO A 8 20.44 4.39 -8.09
CA PRO A 8 20.48 4.16 -6.65
C PRO A 8 21.93 4.20 -6.16
N LYS A 9 22.14 4.80 -4.98
CA LYS A 9 23.43 4.78 -4.29
C LYS A 9 23.45 3.61 -3.34
N PHE A 10 24.55 2.86 -3.29
CA PHE A 10 24.67 1.68 -2.43
C PHE A 10 25.70 1.90 -1.32
N VAL A 11 25.42 1.36 -0.14
CA VAL A 11 26.41 1.14 0.92
C VAL A 11 27.06 -0.23 0.67
N VAL A 12 28.39 -0.26 0.72
CA VAL A 12 29.19 -1.45 0.40
C VAL A 12 30.07 -1.82 1.59
N GLU A 13 29.97 -3.07 2.04
CA GLU A 13 30.80 -3.68 3.07
C GLU A 13 31.44 -4.95 2.52
N GLU A 14 32.76 -5.10 2.70
CA GLU A 14 33.54 -6.25 2.19
C GLU A 14 33.35 -6.51 0.68
N GLY A 15 33.15 -5.46 -0.10
CA GLY A 15 32.89 -5.55 -1.55
C GLY A 15 31.46 -5.99 -1.92
N LYS A 16 30.57 -6.21 -0.94
CA LYS A 16 29.17 -6.55 -1.14
C LYS A 16 28.26 -5.37 -0.85
N ARG A 17 27.23 -5.19 -1.69
CA ARG A 17 26.18 -4.18 -1.45
C ARG A 17 25.28 -4.67 -0.31
N VAL A 18 25.23 -3.91 0.78
CA VAL A 18 24.46 -4.27 1.98
C VAL A 18 23.24 -3.36 2.20
N ALA A 19 23.27 -2.14 1.67
CA ALA A 19 22.13 -1.21 1.73
C ALA A 19 22.07 -0.29 0.51
N VAL A 20 20.94 0.42 0.37
CA VAL A 20 20.69 1.45 -0.63
C VAL A 20 20.30 2.75 0.05
N ILE A 21 20.75 3.87 -0.48
CA ILE A 21 20.35 5.21 -0.06
C ILE A 21 19.32 5.72 -1.08
N LEU A 22 18.16 6.09 -0.58
CA LEU A 22 17.03 6.61 -1.36
C LEU A 22 16.67 8.02 -0.88
N ASP A 23 16.09 8.82 -1.77
CA ASP A 23 15.42 10.04 -1.34
C ASP A 23 14.20 9.66 -0.49
N ILE A 24 13.91 10.41 0.57
CA ILE A 24 12.82 10.04 1.51
C ILE A 24 11.47 9.94 0.80
N ALA A 25 11.19 10.84 -0.14
CA ALA A 25 9.97 10.81 -0.94
C ALA A 25 9.88 9.58 -1.86
N GLU A 26 11.02 9.07 -2.35
CA GLU A 26 11.04 7.83 -3.14
C GLU A 26 10.74 6.62 -2.25
N TYR A 27 11.29 6.60 -1.03
CA TYR A 27 10.97 5.55 -0.05
C TYR A 27 9.48 5.56 0.33
N GLU A 28 8.92 6.72 0.65
CA GLU A 28 7.50 6.86 1.01
C GLU A 28 6.59 6.37 -0.13
N GLN A 29 6.86 6.78 -1.38
CA GLN A 29 6.11 6.30 -2.54
C GLN A 29 6.23 4.79 -2.77
N MET A 30 7.39 4.19 -2.46
CA MET A 30 7.54 2.73 -2.56
C MET A 30 6.67 2.01 -1.52
N ILE A 31 6.50 2.58 -0.33
CA ILE A 31 5.61 2.03 0.71
C ILE A 31 4.15 2.17 0.27
N GLU A 32 3.73 3.34 -0.19
CA GLU A 32 2.36 3.55 -0.71
C GLU A 32 2.02 2.55 -1.83
N LEU A 33 2.96 2.32 -2.76
CA LEU A 33 2.76 1.36 -3.84
C LEU A 33 2.63 -0.09 -3.32
N LEU A 34 3.35 -0.44 -2.26
CA LEU A 34 3.23 -1.77 -1.65
C LEU A 34 1.84 -1.95 -1.03
N GLU A 35 1.35 -0.95 -0.31
CA GLU A 35 0.00 -0.93 0.27
C GLU A 35 -1.08 -1.00 -0.83
N GLU A 36 -0.94 -0.25 -1.93
CA GLU A 36 -1.85 -0.33 -3.08
C GLU A 36 -1.93 -1.75 -3.65
N VAL A 37 -0.81 -2.49 -3.72
CA VAL A 37 -0.79 -3.87 -4.20
C VAL A 37 -1.53 -4.80 -3.23
N GLU A 38 -1.36 -4.62 -1.93
CA GLU A 38 -2.06 -5.39 -0.91
C GLU A 38 -3.58 -5.11 -0.91
N ASP A 39 -3.98 -3.84 -1.05
CA ASP A 39 -5.38 -3.43 -1.17
C ASP A 39 -6.03 -4.02 -2.42
N LEU A 40 -5.33 -4.01 -3.56
CA LEU A 40 -5.83 -4.65 -4.78
C LEU A 40 -6.02 -6.16 -4.60
N ALA A 41 -5.10 -6.84 -3.91
CA ALA A 41 -5.25 -8.26 -3.60
C ALA A 41 -6.47 -8.49 -2.70
N MET A 42 -6.67 -7.66 -1.67
CA MET A 42 -7.84 -7.74 -0.79
C MET A 42 -9.16 -7.53 -1.57
N LEU A 43 -9.21 -6.53 -2.45
CA LEU A 43 -10.38 -6.29 -3.31
C LEU A 43 -10.68 -7.47 -4.22
N GLN A 44 -9.66 -8.13 -4.77
CA GLN A 44 -9.82 -9.33 -5.58
C GLN A 44 -10.40 -10.49 -4.75
N GLU A 45 -9.92 -10.69 -3.52
CA GLU A 45 -10.47 -11.71 -2.61
C GLU A 45 -11.93 -11.42 -2.24
N ILE A 46 -12.26 -10.17 -1.92
CA ILE A 46 -13.63 -9.74 -1.62
C ILE A 46 -14.55 -10.03 -2.81
N ARG A 47 -14.10 -9.75 -4.04
CA ARG A 47 -14.86 -9.98 -5.28
C ARG A 47 -15.10 -11.46 -5.61
N LYS A 48 -14.41 -12.41 -4.98
CA LYS A 48 -14.66 -13.86 -5.19
C LYS A 48 -16.01 -14.33 -4.64
N LYS A 49 -16.61 -13.58 -3.70
CA LYS A 49 -17.92 -13.88 -3.14
C LYS A 49 -18.97 -12.88 -3.65
N PRO A 50 -20.24 -13.28 -3.82
CA PRO A 50 -21.30 -12.34 -4.15
C PRO A 50 -21.35 -11.21 -3.10
N LEU A 51 -21.19 -9.96 -3.56
CA LEU A 51 -21.30 -8.80 -2.70
C LEU A 51 -22.77 -8.55 -2.38
N GLN A 52 -23.10 -8.51 -1.09
CA GLN A 52 -24.41 -8.08 -0.65
C GLN A 52 -24.38 -6.57 -0.48
N PHE A 53 -25.21 -5.88 -1.25
CA PHE A 53 -25.41 -4.46 -1.07
C PHE A 53 -26.21 -4.23 0.22
N ARG A 54 -25.73 -3.31 1.04
CA ARG A 54 -26.44 -2.80 2.22
C ARG A 54 -26.41 -1.27 2.16
N PRO A 55 -27.56 -0.59 2.23
CA PRO A 55 -27.60 0.86 2.35
C PRO A 55 -26.77 1.34 3.54
N LEU A 56 -26.02 2.44 3.35
CA LEU A 56 -25.22 3.04 4.43
C LEU A 56 -26.10 3.42 5.64
N SER A 57 -27.35 3.84 5.43
CA SER A 57 -28.30 4.12 6.52
C SER A 57 -28.55 2.89 7.39
N GLU A 58 -28.85 1.74 6.78
CA GLU A 58 -29.01 0.47 7.50
C GLU A 58 -27.71 0.05 8.20
N PHE A 59 -26.54 0.39 7.63
CA PHE A 59 -25.25 0.24 8.30
C PHE A 59 -25.16 0.99 9.63
N LEU A 60 -25.42 2.29 9.57
CA LEU A 60 -25.30 3.20 10.70
C LEU A 60 -26.34 2.92 11.79
N ASP A 61 -27.53 2.43 11.43
CA ASP A 61 -28.57 2.07 12.41
C ASP A 61 -28.17 0.87 13.29
N GLU A 62 -27.43 -0.12 12.74
CA GLU A 62 -26.91 -1.25 13.53
C GLU A 62 -25.61 -0.92 14.26
N TYR A 63 -24.76 -0.11 13.63
CA TYR A 63 -23.46 0.30 14.16
C TYR A 63 -23.49 1.78 14.49
N HIS A 64 -24.02 2.12 15.66
CA HIS A 64 -23.91 3.44 16.24
C HIS A 64 -22.49 3.66 16.77
N PRO A 65 -21.63 4.45 16.10
CA PRO A 65 -20.30 4.73 16.58
C PRO A 65 -20.46 5.66 17.79
N SER A 66 -20.22 5.17 18.99
CA SER A 66 -20.24 5.96 20.23
C SER A 66 -18.96 6.79 20.42
N VAL A 67 -18.30 7.17 19.32
CA VAL A 67 -17.05 7.95 19.32
C VAL A 67 -17.30 9.45 19.45
#